data_AF-A0A1H7C953-F1
#
_entry.id   AF-A0A1H7C953-F1
#
_cell.length_a   1.000
_cell.length_b   1.000
_cell.length_c   1.000
_cell.angle_alpha   90.00
_cell.angle_beta   90.00
_cell.angle_gamma   90.00
#
_symmetry.space_group_name_H-M   'P 1'
#
loop_
_entity.id
_entity.type
_entity.pdbx_description
1 polymer ?
#
loop_
_entity_poly.entity_id
_entity_poly.type
_entity_poly.pdbx_seq_one_letter_code
_entity_poly.pdbx_strand_id
1 'polypeptide(L)'
;MRLAFVFYVLLALLSYSGVSAQVVSQDSLKVLNDQKKVLALNKRLNDSEIELAKLENQIPGAVDEATSTAERAQRSAEENKVAAGDLSSDPQDKQLARKASKAASAAIRDAKRARKAADNLAKLRRNVDSLREKIKEDEDKLALLTPN
;
A
#
# COMPACT_ATOMS: atom_id res chain seq x y z
N MET A 1 42.62 -21.29 -66.63
CA MET A 1 41.26 -20.69 -66.58
C MET A 1 40.50 -20.99 -65.29
N ARG A 2 40.45 -22.24 -64.79
CA ARG A 2 39.65 -22.58 -63.59
C ARG A 2 40.26 -22.16 -62.24
N LEU A 3 41.59 -22.22 -62.07
CA LEU A 3 42.24 -21.76 -60.83
C LEU A 3 42.19 -20.24 -60.62
N ALA A 4 42.31 -19.45 -61.70
CA ALA A 4 42.24 -17.99 -61.63
C ALA A 4 40.84 -17.49 -61.22
N PHE A 5 39.79 -18.21 -61.65
CA PHE A 5 38.41 -17.91 -61.29
C PHE A 5 38.13 -18.22 -59.81
N VAL A 6 38.65 -19.34 -59.30
CA VAL A 6 38.55 -19.68 -57.87
C VAL A 6 39.28 -18.65 -57.00
N PHE A 7 40.44 -18.15 -57.46
CA PHE A 7 41.18 -17.12 -56.74
C PHE A 7 40.43 -15.77 -56.70
N TYR A 8 39.77 -15.38 -57.79
CA TYR A 8 38.95 -14.16 -57.86
C TYR A 8 37.68 -14.24 -57.00
N VAL A 9 37.04 -15.41 -56.96
CA VAL A 9 35.86 -15.66 -56.12
C VAL A 9 36.24 -15.65 -54.63
N LEU A 10 37.41 -16.21 -54.27
CA LEU A 10 37.91 -16.16 -52.89
C LEU A 10 38.25 -14.72 -52.44
N LEU A 11 38.81 -13.91 -53.34
CA LEU A 11 39.12 -12.49 -53.06
C LEU A 11 37.85 -11.63 -52.91
N ALA A 12 36.83 -11.90 -53.72
CA ALA A 12 35.54 -11.21 -53.63
C ALA A 12 34.77 -11.55 -52.34
N LEU A 13 34.92 -12.78 -51.82
CA LEU A 13 34.31 -13.21 -50.55
C LEU A 13 34.98 -12.59 -49.32
N LEU A 14 36.27 -12.25 -49.38
CA LEU A 14 37.00 -11.58 -48.29
C LEU A 14 36.64 -10.09 -48.13
N SER A 15 35.96 -9.50 -49.11
CA SER A 15 35.56 -8.09 -49.11
C SER A 15 34.27 -7.80 -48.33
N TYR A 16 33.54 -8.85 -47.90
CA TYR A 16 32.29 -8.72 -47.12
C TYR A 16 32.51 -8.72 -45.60
N SER A 17 33.76 -8.83 -45.13
CA SER A 17 34.13 -8.78 -43.72
C SER A 17 34.21 -7.35 -43.17
N GLY A 18 33.41 -6.43 -43.69
CA GLY A 18 33.12 -5.16 -43.05
C GLY A 18 32.10 -5.37 -41.94
N VAL A 19 32.49 -6.11 -40.89
CA VAL A 19 31.73 -6.12 -39.63
C VAL A 19 31.81 -4.70 -39.10
N SER A 20 30.79 -3.91 -39.41
CA SER A 20 30.53 -2.65 -38.74
C SER A 20 30.34 -3.03 -37.28
N ALA A 21 31.41 -2.98 -36.48
CA ALA A 21 31.29 -2.96 -35.04
C ALA A 21 30.44 -1.73 -34.75
N GLN A 22 29.12 -1.95 -34.57
CA GLN A 22 28.21 -0.91 -34.13
C GLN A 22 28.74 -0.49 -32.77
N VAL A 23 29.52 0.58 -32.76
CA VAL A 23 30.11 1.13 -31.55
C VAL A 23 28.92 1.57 -30.73
N VAL A 24 28.56 0.76 -29.73
CA VAL A 24 27.51 1.13 -28.78
C VAL A 24 28.08 2.33 -28.05
N SER A 25 27.66 3.53 -28.46
CA SER A 25 28.13 4.75 -27.82
C SER A 25 27.69 4.73 -26.36
N GLN A 26 28.50 5.30 -25.46
CA GLN A 26 28.11 5.45 -24.06
C GLN A 26 26.78 6.21 -23.93
N ASP A 27 26.49 7.11 -24.88
CA ASP A 27 25.23 7.84 -24.97
C ASP A 27 24.03 6.92 -25.24
N SER A 28 24.17 5.93 -26.14
CA SER A 28 23.13 4.93 -26.37
C SER A 28 22.85 4.09 -25.12
N LEU A 29 23.89 3.69 -24.38
CA LEU A 29 23.70 2.95 -23.12
C LEU A 29 23.04 3.80 -22.03
N LYS A 30 23.35 5.10 -21.98
CA LYS A 30 22.71 6.04 -21.05
C LYS A 30 21.22 6.19 -21.34
N VAL A 31 20.84 6.36 -22.61
CA VAL A 31 19.43 6.44 -23.03
C VAL A 31 18.66 5.17 -22.68
N LEU A 32 19.21 3.98 -22.98
CA LEU A 32 18.56 2.71 -22.60
C LEU A 32 18.41 2.58 -21.08
N ASN A 33 19.40 3.00 -20.31
CA ASN A 33 19.33 2.98 -18.85
C ASN A 33 18.27 3.94 -18.30
N ASP A 34 18.14 5.14 -18.88
CA ASP A 34 17.12 6.10 -18.46
C ASP A 34 15.71 5.62 -18.86
N GLN A 35 15.53 5.04 -20.06
CA GLN A 35 14.29 4.37 -20.45
C GLN A 35 13.91 3.24 -19.48
N LYS A 36 14.89 2.43 -19.04
CA LYS A 36 14.67 1.37 -18.05
C LYS A 36 14.23 1.95 -16.70
N LYS A 37 14.83 3.04 -16.23
CA LYS A 37 14.42 3.72 -14.98
C LYS A 37 13.00 4.27 -15.10
N VAL A 38 12.67 4.92 -16.20
CA VAL A 38 11.32 5.44 -16.50
C VAL A 38 10.29 4.32 -16.48
N LEU A 39 10.57 3.20 -17.15
CA LEU A 39 9.68 2.04 -17.15
C LEU A 39 9.48 1.46 -15.74
N ALA A 40 10.57 1.36 -14.96
CA ALA A 40 10.50 0.87 -13.59
C ALA A 40 9.71 1.82 -12.67
N LEU A 41 9.85 3.13 -12.84
CA LEU A 41 9.08 4.14 -12.11
C LEU A 41 7.59 4.08 -12.48
N ASN A 42 7.26 4.03 -13.77
CA ASN A 42 5.88 3.90 -14.23
C ASN A 42 5.21 2.62 -13.70
N LYS A 43 5.94 1.51 -13.68
CA LYS A 43 5.43 0.28 -13.06
C LYS A 43 5.15 0.48 -11.57
N ARG A 44 6.09 1.05 -10.83
CA ARG A 44 5.93 1.31 -9.38
C ARG A 44 4.78 2.28 -9.09
N LEU A 45 4.59 3.30 -9.93
CA LEU A 45 3.48 4.23 -9.83
C LEU A 45 2.15 3.51 -10.00
N ASN A 46 2.02 2.72 -11.07
CA ASN A 46 0.80 1.94 -11.32
C ASN A 46 0.49 0.96 -10.18
N ASP A 47 1.52 0.22 -9.71
CA ASP A 47 1.37 -0.69 -8.56
C ASP A 47 0.93 0.09 -7.30
N SER A 48 1.48 1.28 -7.07
CA SER A 48 1.16 2.14 -5.91
C SER A 48 -0.24 2.75 -6.01
N GLU A 49 -0.68 3.17 -7.20
CA GLU A 49 -2.05 3.67 -7.44
C GLU A 49 -3.09 2.56 -7.24
N ILE A 50 -2.79 1.35 -7.69
CA ILE A 50 -3.65 0.18 -7.44
C ILE A 50 -3.77 -0.09 -5.94
N GLU A 51 -2.67 -0.10 -5.21
CA GLU A 51 -2.69 -0.28 -3.75
C GLU A 51 -3.41 0.89 -3.04
N LEU A 52 -3.24 2.12 -3.52
CA LEU A 52 -3.96 3.28 -2.98
C LEU A 52 -5.46 3.10 -3.13
N ALA A 53 -5.93 2.74 -4.33
CA ALA A 53 -7.34 2.48 -4.57
C ALA A 53 -7.87 1.34 -3.69
N LYS A 54 -7.10 0.26 -3.48
CA LYS A 54 -7.48 -0.82 -2.56
C LYS A 54 -7.65 -0.32 -1.13
N LEU A 55 -6.69 0.44 -0.62
CA LEU A 55 -6.74 0.97 0.75
C LEU A 55 -7.88 1.98 0.92
N GLU A 56 -8.11 2.84 -0.06
CA GLU A 56 -9.22 3.81 -0.05
C GLU A 56 -10.58 3.10 -0.04
N ASN A 57 -10.73 2.01 -0.81
CA ASN A 57 -11.92 1.18 -0.80
C ASN A 57 -12.18 0.46 0.54
N GLN A 58 -11.16 0.31 1.40
CA GLN A 58 -11.32 -0.25 2.74
C GLN A 58 -11.77 0.80 3.78
N ILE A 59 -11.62 2.09 3.49
CA ILE A 59 -11.95 3.16 4.44
C ILE A 59 -13.42 3.13 4.87
N PRO A 60 -14.42 3.01 3.96
CA PRO A 60 -15.82 3.00 4.36
C PRO A 60 -16.12 1.89 5.37
N GLY A 61 -15.67 0.66 5.10
CA GLY A 61 -15.87 -0.47 6.02
C GLY A 61 -15.19 -0.27 7.37
N ALA A 62 -13.98 0.29 7.39
CA ALA A 62 -13.28 0.60 8.65
C ALA A 62 -13.97 1.73 9.44
N VAL A 63 -14.55 2.72 8.77
CA VAL A 63 -15.36 3.78 9.39
C VAL A 63 -16.64 3.20 9.99
N ASP A 64 -17.32 2.33 9.26
CA ASP A 64 -18.54 1.67 9.75
C ASP A 64 -18.25 0.78 10.97
N GLU A 65 -17.17 0.01 10.93
CA GLU A 65 -16.73 -0.81 12.07
C GLU A 65 -16.39 0.06 13.29
N ALA A 66 -15.62 1.14 13.10
CA ALA A 66 -15.27 2.06 14.18
C ALA A 66 -16.52 2.72 14.79
N THR A 67 -17.47 3.14 13.96
CA THR A 67 -18.72 3.77 14.41
C THR A 67 -19.60 2.77 15.16
N SER A 68 -19.85 1.59 14.58
CA SER A 68 -20.67 0.55 15.19
C SER A 68 -20.10 0.05 16.53
N THR A 69 -18.78 -0.13 16.60
CA THR A 69 -18.12 -0.56 17.85
C THR A 69 -18.11 0.55 18.90
N ALA A 70 -18.00 1.82 18.51
CA ALA A 70 -18.13 2.96 19.42
C ALA A 70 -19.55 3.07 20.00
N GLU A 71 -20.59 2.96 19.18
CA GLU A 71 -21.98 2.97 19.64
C GLU A 71 -22.27 1.82 20.63
N ARG A 72 -21.77 0.63 20.32
CA ARG A 72 -21.88 -0.52 21.24
C ARG A 72 -21.15 -0.27 22.56
N ALA A 73 -19.94 0.27 22.52
CA ALA A 73 -19.19 0.60 23.71
C ALA A 73 -19.94 1.64 24.57
N GLN A 74 -20.55 2.64 23.95
CA GLN A 74 -21.39 3.63 24.64
C GLN A 74 -22.60 2.99 25.30
N ARG A 75 -23.34 2.13 24.59
CA ARG A 75 -24.49 1.40 25.17
C ARG A 75 -24.07 0.55 26.37
N SER A 76 -23.01 -0.24 26.24
CA SER A 76 -22.53 -1.07 27.35
C SER A 76 -21.99 -0.24 28.52
N ALA A 77 -21.40 0.92 28.26
CA ALA A 77 -20.97 1.84 29.32
C ALA A 77 -22.16 2.40 30.11
N GLU A 78 -23.25 2.76 29.43
CA GLU A 78 -24.47 3.22 30.08
C GLU A 78 -25.15 2.10 30.88
N GLU A 79 -25.24 0.89 30.32
CA GLU A 79 -25.75 -0.29 31.05
C GLU A 79 -24.94 -0.56 32.33
N ASN A 80 -23.61 -0.45 32.24
CA ASN A 80 -22.73 -0.58 33.41
C ASN A 80 -22.98 0.52 34.44
N LYS A 81 -23.18 1.77 34.00
CA LYS A 81 -23.49 2.89 34.89
C LYS A 81 -24.81 2.67 35.62
N VAL A 82 -25.85 2.21 34.93
CA VAL A 82 -27.15 1.88 35.53
C VAL A 82 -26.99 0.75 36.54
N ALA A 83 -26.37 -0.38 36.15
CA ALA A 83 -26.19 -1.52 37.06
C ALA A 83 -25.31 -1.20 38.28
N ALA A 84 -24.32 -0.33 38.12
CA ALA A 84 -23.52 0.17 39.23
C ALA A 84 -24.33 1.10 40.15
N GLY A 85 -25.21 1.93 39.60
CA GLY A 85 -26.14 2.76 40.37
C GLY A 85 -27.12 1.92 41.19
N ASP A 86 -27.68 0.86 40.60
CA ASP A 86 -28.56 -0.08 41.29
C ASP A 86 -27.83 -0.75 42.46
N LEU A 87 -26.63 -1.29 42.22
CA LEU A 87 -25.80 -1.90 43.26
C LEU A 87 -25.41 -0.88 44.34
N SER A 88 -25.16 0.38 43.99
CA SER A 88 -24.84 1.40 44.98
C SER A 88 -26.01 1.68 45.93
N SER A 89 -27.24 1.42 45.50
CA SER A 89 -28.45 1.61 46.30
C SER A 89 -28.69 0.46 47.29
N ASP A 90 -28.31 -0.77 46.91
CA ASP A 90 -28.26 -1.93 47.81
C ASP A 90 -26.94 -2.71 47.62
N PRO A 91 -25.86 -2.29 48.31
CA PRO A 91 -24.52 -2.84 48.11
C PRO A 91 -24.35 -4.30 48.56
N GLN A 92 -25.25 -4.82 49.38
CA GLN A 92 -25.18 -6.18 49.91
C GLN A 92 -25.98 -7.18 49.06
N ASP A 93 -26.77 -6.69 48.09
CA ASP A 93 -27.51 -7.56 47.17
C ASP A 93 -26.56 -8.29 46.20
N LYS A 94 -26.48 -9.61 46.39
CA LYS A 94 -25.65 -10.51 45.58
C LYS A 94 -26.07 -10.57 44.10
N GLN A 95 -27.35 -10.43 43.79
CA GLN A 95 -27.85 -10.41 42.41
C GLN A 95 -27.45 -9.12 41.70
N LEU A 96 -27.60 -7.97 42.36
CA LEU A 96 -27.15 -6.68 41.83
C LEU A 96 -25.63 -6.68 41.59
N ALA A 97 -24.86 -7.24 42.54
CA ALA A 97 -23.41 -7.37 42.39
C ALA A 97 -23.02 -8.18 41.14
N ARG A 98 -23.73 -9.28 40.88
CA ARG A 98 -23.52 -10.10 39.68
C ARG A 98 -23.90 -9.36 38.39
N LYS A 99 -25.01 -8.62 38.39
CA LYS A 99 -25.44 -7.81 37.23
C LYS A 99 -24.42 -6.72 36.90
N ALA A 100 -24.00 -5.94 37.90
CA ALA A 100 -22.99 -4.90 37.75
C ALA A 100 -21.66 -5.47 37.24
N SER A 101 -21.19 -6.59 37.80
CA SER A 101 -19.97 -7.26 37.35
C SER A 101 -20.04 -7.70 35.87
N LYS A 102 -21.19 -8.24 35.45
CA LYS A 102 -21.42 -8.64 34.05
C LYS A 102 -21.44 -7.42 33.11
N ALA A 103 -22.12 -6.35 33.50
CA ALA A 103 -22.22 -5.12 32.72
C ALA A 103 -20.84 -4.44 32.58
N ALA A 104 -20.08 -4.35 33.67
CA ALA A 104 -18.70 -3.85 33.66
C ALA A 104 -17.82 -4.66 32.71
N SER A 105 -17.90 -5.98 32.77
CA SER A 105 -17.13 -6.87 31.88
C SER A 105 -17.51 -6.67 30.42
N ALA A 106 -18.80 -6.47 30.11
CA ALA A 106 -19.25 -6.18 28.76
C ALA A 106 -18.72 -4.82 28.26
N ALA A 107 -18.85 -3.78 29.07
CA ALA A 107 -18.35 -2.44 28.79
C ALA A 107 -16.84 -2.43 28.50
N ILE A 108 -16.04 -3.13 29.31
CA ILE A 108 -14.58 -3.24 29.10
C ILE A 108 -14.26 -3.89 27.75
N ARG A 109 -14.94 -4.99 27.41
CA ARG A 109 -14.70 -5.71 26.14
C ARG A 109 -15.07 -4.84 24.95
N ASP A 110 -16.24 -4.22 24.97
CA ASP A 110 -16.72 -3.45 23.84
C ASP A 110 -15.94 -2.12 23.70
N ALA A 111 -15.52 -1.49 24.79
CA ALA A 111 -14.57 -0.37 24.76
C ALA A 111 -13.19 -0.76 24.19
N LYS A 112 -12.71 -1.98 24.46
CA LYS A 112 -11.47 -2.49 23.85
C LYS A 112 -11.64 -2.72 22.35
N ARG A 113 -12.80 -3.20 21.90
CA ARG A 113 -13.10 -3.36 20.47
C ARG A 113 -13.17 -2.02 19.76
N ALA A 114 -13.87 -1.04 20.35
CA ALA A 114 -13.95 0.32 19.81
C ALA A 114 -12.57 0.95 19.63
N ARG A 115 -11.69 0.83 20.64
CA ARG A 115 -10.30 1.29 20.51
C ARG A 115 -9.56 0.62 19.36
N LYS A 116 -9.63 -0.70 19.25
CA LYS A 116 -8.97 -1.43 18.15
C LYS A 116 -9.49 -1.01 16.77
N ALA A 117 -10.81 -0.84 16.62
CA ALA A 117 -11.40 -0.41 15.35
C ALA A 117 -10.94 1.02 14.99
N ALA A 118 -10.91 1.93 15.96
CA ALA A 118 -10.38 3.28 15.77
C ALA A 118 -8.88 3.27 15.39
N ASP A 119 -8.07 2.45 16.08
CA ASP A 119 -6.64 2.29 15.78
C ASP A 119 -6.41 1.73 14.37
N ASN A 120 -7.22 0.76 13.95
CA ASN A 120 -7.18 0.20 12.61
C ASN A 120 -7.52 1.24 11.54
N LEU A 121 -8.58 2.03 11.75
CA LEU A 121 -8.94 3.14 10.86
C LEU A 121 -7.83 4.19 10.78
N ALA A 122 -7.23 4.56 11.91
CA ALA A 122 -6.11 5.51 11.95
C ALA A 122 -4.89 4.96 11.19
N LYS A 123 -4.57 3.67 11.37
CA LYS A 123 -3.48 3.01 10.65
C LYS A 123 -3.74 2.97 9.14
N LEU A 124 -4.97 2.66 8.73
CA LEU A 124 -5.36 2.66 7.32
C LEU A 124 -5.17 4.04 6.69
N ARG A 125 -5.61 5.10 7.35
CA ARG A 125 -5.41 6.49 6.88
C ARG A 125 -3.93 6.85 6.76
N ARG A 126 -3.11 6.49 7.75
CA ARG A 126 -1.65 6.71 7.67
C ARG A 126 -0.99 5.97 6.50
N ASN A 127 -1.45 4.75 6.22
CA ASN A 127 -0.94 3.99 5.07
C ASN A 127 -1.32 4.67 3.75
N VAL A 128 -2.55 5.17 3.63
CA VAL A 128 -2.99 5.97 2.47
C VAL A 128 -2.14 7.23 2.31
N ASP A 129 -1.93 7.98 3.39
CA ASP A 129 -1.15 9.22 3.35
C ASP A 129 0.31 8.94 2.96
N SER A 130 0.94 7.93 3.55
CA SER A 130 2.31 7.52 3.21
C SER A 130 2.43 7.02 1.78
N LEU A 131 1.40 6.34 1.24
CA LEU A 131 1.41 5.88 -0.14
C LEU A 131 1.24 7.04 -1.12
N ARG A 132 0.39 8.02 -0.81
CA ARG A 132 0.28 9.26 -1.59
C ARG A 132 1.58 10.05 -1.64
N GLU A 133 2.31 10.12 -0.51
CA GLU A 133 3.63 10.76 -0.47
C GLU A 133 4.64 10.02 -1.36
N LYS A 134 4.66 8.68 -1.33
CA LYS A 134 5.52 7.88 -2.21
C LYS A 134 5.19 8.03 -3.69
N ILE A 135 3.90 8.08 -4.04
CA ILE A 135 3.46 8.32 -5.42
C ILE A 135 4.00 9.68 -5.88
N LYS A 136 3.81 10.72 -5.07
CA LYS A 136 4.32 12.06 -5.38
C LYS A 136 5.84 12.08 -5.57
N GLU A 137 6.60 11.43 -4.69
CA GLU A 137 8.05 11.32 -4.86
C GLU A 137 8.45 10.61 -6.16
N ASP A 138 7.70 9.58 -6.57
CA ASP A 138 7.96 8.85 -7.81
C ASP A 138 7.56 9.67 -9.04
N GLU A 139 6.46 10.44 -8.98
CA GLU A 139 6.06 11.40 -10.01
C GLU A 139 7.11 12.50 -10.19
N ASP A 140 7.63 13.05 -9.09
CA ASP A 140 8.70 14.07 -9.13
C ASP A 140 9.98 13.49 -9.76
N LYS A 141 10.37 12.27 -9.40
CA LYS A 141 11.51 11.56 -10.01
C LYS A 141 11.29 11.29 -11.50
N LEU A 142 10.06 10.93 -11.88
CA LEU A 142 9.71 10.70 -13.27
C LEU A 142 9.84 12.00 -14.08
N ALA A 143 9.30 13.12 -13.57
CA ALA A 143 9.38 14.43 -14.20
C ALA A 143 10.84 14.89 -14.42
N LEU A 144 11.75 14.58 -13.49
CA LEU A 144 13.18 14.88 -13.63
C LEU A 144 13.87 14.03 -14.71
N LEU A 145 13.40 12.81 -14.97
CA LEU A 145 13.96 11.89 -15.97
C LEU A 145 13.33 12.05 -17.36
N THR A 146 12.13 12.62 -17.43
CA THR A 146 11.46 13.00 -18.68
C THR A 146 11.17 14.52 -18.70
N PRO A 147 12.22 15.37 -18.71
CA PRO A 147 12.00 16.79 -18.95
C PRO A 147 11.48 16.97 -20.37
N ASN A 148 10.40 17.73 -20.51
CA ASN A 148 9.84 18.12 -21.82
C ASN A 148 10.87 18.85 -22.67
#